data_AF-E8KHD0-F1
#
_entry.id   AF-E8KHD0-F1
#
_cell.length_a   1.000
_cell.length_b   1.000
_cell.length_c   1.000
_cell.angle_alpha   90.00
_cell.angle_beta   90.00
_cell.angle_gamma   90.00
#
_symmetry.space_group_name_H-M   'P 1'
#
loop_
_entity.id
_entity.type
_entity.pdbx_description
1 polymer ?
#
loop_
_entity_poly.entity_id
_entity_poly.type
_entity_poly.pdbx_seq_one_letter_code
_entity_poly.pdbx_strand_id
1 'polypeptide(L)'
;MHMKTQEKINASRRGFIKNTSLGLAGTSLAGGGVNALISTEAAAAEMQTVMTAAHWGVLGVVVENGKVVKFGPAMPSSIENELQTVVPDQVHGETRVKHPMVRKGYLEGNKDTTLRGRDEWMRVSWDKAFELVAKNYLKSTAYLYYSPEVIE
;
A
#
# COMPACT_ATOMS: atom_id res chain seq x y z
N MET A 1 3.34 -29.92 58.40
CA MET A 1 2.44 -29.49 57.31
C MET A 1 3.33 -29.02 56.17
N HIS A 2 3.49 -29.83 55.13
CA HIS A 2 4.49 -29.61 54.07
C HIS A 2 4.03 -28.54 53.09
N MET A 3 4.81 -27.48 52.97
CA MET A 3 4.64 -26.39 52.01
C MET A 3 5.27 -26.82 50.68
N LYS A 4 4.49 -26.88 49.58
CA LYS A 4 5.03 -27.07 48.22
C LYS A 4 5.14 -25.72 47.53
N THR A 5 6.37 -25.27 47.35
CA THR A 5 6.72 -24.10 46.52
C THR A 5 6.56 -24.47 45.04
N GLN A 6 5.77 -23.72 44.29
CA GLN A 6 5.68 -23.84 42.82
C GLN A 6 6.94 -23.25 42.18
N GLU A 7 7.70 -24.06 41.44
CA GLU A 7 8.80 -23.56 40.61
C GLU A 7 8.24 -22.78 39.41
N LYS A 8 8.67 -21.52 39.27
CA LYS A 8 8.44 -20.71 38.07
C LYS A 8 9.47 -21.13 37.01
N ILE A 9 9.00 -21.83 35.98
CA ILE A 9 9.83 -22.17 34.82
C ILE A 9 10.21 -20.88 34.08
N ASN A 10 11.46 -20.45 34.22
CA ASN A 10 12.03 -19.34 33.46
C ASN A 10 12.44 -19.84 32.07
N ALA A 11 11.48 -19.82 31.13
CA ALA A 11 11.71 -20.19 29.74
C ALA A 11 12.41 -19.04 28.98
N SER A 12 13.71 -18.87 29.21
CA SER A 12 14.53 -17.97 28.40
C SER A 12 14.64 -18.53 26.97
N ARG A 13 14.42 -17.68 25.95
CA ARG A 13 14.53 -17.99 24.51
C ARG A 13 15.81 -18.76 24.14
N ARG A 14 16.89 -18.56 24.90
CA ARG A 14 18.19 -19.25 24.71
C ARG A 14 18.16 -20.73 25.11
N GLY A 15 17.28 -21.14 26.03
CA GLY A 15 17.10 -22.53 26.44
C GLY A 15 16.34 -23.36 25.41
N PHE A 16 15.36 -22.74 24.73
CA PHE A 16 14.64 -23.38 23.63
C PHE A 16 15.58 -23.75 22.49
N ILE A 17 16.40 -22.81 22.01
CA ILE A 17 17.32 -23.06 20.88
C ILE A 17 18.39 -24.13 21.19
N LYS A 18 18.81 -24.25 22.45
CA LYS A 18 19.74 -25.32 22.86
C LYS A 18 19.10 -26.71 22.91
N ASN A 19 17.81 -26.80 23.20
CA ASN A 19 17.11 -28.08 23.27
C ASN A 19 16.57 -28.53 21.90
N THR A 20 16.40 -27.63 20.93
CA THR A 20 15.90 -27.95 19.59
C THR A 20 17.01 -28.28 18.57
N SER A 21 18.29 -28.04 18.88
CA SER A 21 19.41 -28.36 17.97
C SER A 21 19.93 -29.80 18.06
N LEU A 22 19.35 -30.63 18.92
CA LEU A 22 19.73 -32.03 19.10
C LEU A 22 18.76 -32.98 18.37
N GLY A 23 18.70 -32.86 17.04
CA GLY A 23 17.80 -33.68 16.21
C GLY A 23 18.32 -34.10 14.83
N LEU A 24 19.59 -33.82 14.48
CA LEU A 24 20.11 -34.08 13.12
C LEU A 24 21.45 -34.83 13.05
N ALA A 25 21.92 -35.44 14.13
CA ALA A 25 23.14 -36.25 14.11
C ALA A 25 22.87 -37.65 14.65
N GLY A 26 22.33 -38.53 13.81
CA GLY A 26 22.31 -39.97 14.09
C GLY A 26 21.04 -40.67 13.65
N THR A 27 20.96 -41.05 12.37
CA THR A 27 20.47 -42.35 11.87
C THR A 27 20.37 -42.26 10.34
N SER A 28 21.45 -42.67 9.67
CA SER A 28 21.36 -43.23 8.34
C SER A 28 20.90 -44.69 8.47
N LEU A 29 20.12 -45.15 7.48
CA LEU A 29 19.77 -46.55 7.16
C LEU A 29 18.53 -47.16 7.87
N ALA A 30 17.33 -46.86 7.37
CA ALA A 30 16.32 -47.84 6.95
C ALA A 30 15.06 -47.08 6.45
N GLY A 31 14.41 -47.63 5.41
CA GLY A 31 13.39 -46.93 4.62
C GLY A 31 12.18 -46.44 5.39
N GLY A 32 11.61 -45.33 4.92
CA GLY A 32 10.40 -44.73 5.46
C GLY A 32 10.41 -43.24 5.20
N GLY A 33 9.66 -42.81 4.18
CA GLY A 33 9.66 -41.43 3.72
C GLY A 33 9.35 -40.42 4.83
N VAL A 34 10.16 -39.37 4.90
CA VAL A 34 9.84 -38.14 5.62
C VAL A 34 10.24 -36.97 4.74
N ASN A 35 9.38 -36.67 3.75
CA ASN A 35 9.29 -35.33 3.16
C ASN A 35 8.66 -34.38 4.19
N ALA A 36 9.27 -34.26 5.37
CA ALA A 36 8.77 -33.42 6.44
C ALA A 36 9.81 -32.33 6.71
N LEU A 37 9.33 -31.09 6.51
CA LEU A 37 9.89 -29.87 7.08
C LEU A 37 11.04 -29.23 6.28
N ILE A 38 10.80 -28.97 4.99
CA ILE A 38 11.20 -27.64 4.47
C ILE A 38 10.11 -26.69 4.97
N SER A 39 10.28 -26.18 6.19
CA SER A 39 9.54 -25.02 6.65
C SER A 39 9.99 -23.85 5.79
N THR A 40 9.30 -23.60 4.68
CA THR A 40 9.25 -22.23 4.17
C THR A 40 8.67 -21.42 5.32
N GLU A 41 9.48 -20.57 5.92
CA GLU A 41 9.00 -19.47 6.75
C GLU A 41 7.95 -18.73 5.91
N ALA A 42 6.69 -19.12 6.05
CA ALA A 42 5.57 -18.31 5.64
C ALA A 42 5.66 -17.14 6.61
N ALA A 43 6.31 -16.05 6.17
CA ALA A 43 6.31 -14.80 6.90
C ALA A 43 4.86 -14.54 7.30
N ALA A 44 4.57 -14.60 8.60
CA ALA A 44 3.25 -14.36 9.12
C ALA A 44 2.79 -13.02 8.53
N ALA A 45 1.69 -13.03 7.77
CA ALA A 45 1.21 -11.84 7.08
C ALA A 45 1.10 -10.71 8.11
N GLU A 46 1.85 -9.64 7.90
CA GLU A 46 1.81 -8.48 8.81
C GLU A 46 0.45 -7.83 8.66
N MET A 47 -0.46 -8.11 9.60
CA MET A 47 -1.76 -7.49 9.69
C MET A 47 -1.70 -6.35 10.71
N GLN A 48 -1.85 -5.12 10.23
CA GLN A 48 -1.91 -3.94 11.08
C GLN A 48 -3.19 -3.15 10.81
N THR A 49 -3.76 -2.60 11.88
CA THR A 49 -4.88 -1.66 11.79
C THR A 49 -4.36 -0.25 11.98
N VAL A 50 -4.51 0.58 10.94
CA VAL A 50 -4.10 2.00 10.93
C VAL A 50 -5.35 2.87 11.02
N MET A 51 -5.36 3.82 11.95
CA MET A 51 -6.46 4.80 12.05
C MET A 51 -6.18 6.01 11.15
N THR A 52 -7.17 6.40 10.36
CA THR A 52 -7.11 7.55 9.45
C THR A 52 -8.47 8.24 9.34
N ALA A 53 -8.61 9.24 8.47
CA ALA A 53 -9.88 9.91 8.22
C ALA A 53 -10.03 10.28 6.74
N ALA A 54 -11.27 10.34 6.28
CA ALA A 54 -11.67 10.87 4.98
C ALA A 54 -12.95 11.70 5.17
N HIS A 55 -13.49 12.24 4.09
CA HIS A 55 -14.70 13.06 4.15
C HIS A 55 -15.95 12.33 4.68
N TRP A 56 -15.90 11.00 4.79
CA TRP A 56 -16.96 10.16 5.37
C TRP A 56 -16.71 9.70 6.81
N GLY A 57 -15.73 10.30 7.51
CA GLY A 57 -15.50 10.09 8.95
C GLY A 57 -14.13 9.48 9.29
N VAL A 58 -14.02 8.98 10.52
CA VAL A 58 -12.81 8.34 11.08
C VAL A 58 -12.83 6.85 10.83
N LEU A 59 -11.70 6.30 10.38
CA LEU A 59 -11.64 5.07 9.61
C LEU A 59 -10.53 4.16 10.15
N GLY A 60 -10.85 2.88 10.31
CA GLY A 60 -9.90 1.82 10.63
C GLY A 60 -9.54 1.06 9.36
N VAL A 61 -8.26 1.08 9.00
CA VAL A 61 -7.73 0.46 7.78
C VAL A 61 -6.95 -0.78 8.17
N VAL A 62 -7.39 -1.95 7.71
CA VAL A 62 -6.62 -3.18 7.86
C VAL A 62 -5.71 -3.31 6.65
N VAL A 63 -4.40 -3.31 6.92
CA VAL A 63 -3.35 -3.51 5.94
C VAL A 63 -2.77 -4.89 6.15
N GLU A 64 -2.72 -5.68 5.07
CA GLU A 64 -2.11 -7.01 5.04
C GLU A 64 -1.05 -7.01 3.94
N ASN A 65 0.19 -7.37 4.27
CA ASN A 65 1.30 -7.42 3.32
C ASN A 65 1.48 -6.13 2.49
N GLY A 66 1.27 -4.97 3.15
CA GLY A 66 1.38 -3.65 2.51
C GLY A 66 0.20 -3.26 1.61
N LYS A 67 -0.86 -4.08 1.51
CA LYS A 67 -2.07 -3.79 0.74
C LYS A 67 -3.25 -3.52 1.68
N VAL A 68 -4.09 -2.56 1.32
CA VAL A 68 -5.34 -2.30 2.03
C VAL A 68 -6.33 -3.40 1.68
N VAL A 69 -6.77 -4.18 2.68
CA VAL A 69 -7.68 -5.32 2.48
C VAL A 69 -9.06 -5.07 3.06
N LYS A 70 -9.17 -4.27 4.11
CA LYS A 70 -10.45 -3.93 4.72
C LYS A 70 -10.44 -2.51 5.24
N PHE A 71 -11.62 -1.90 5.20
CA PHE A 71 -11.86 -0.55 5.66
C PHE A 71 -13.21 -0.50 6.37
N GLY A 72 -13.33 0.31 7.42
CA GLY A 72 -14.56 0.45 8.19
C GLY A 72 -14.46 1.53 9.27
N PRO A 73 -15.50 1.70 10.11
CA PRO A 73 -15.52 2.73 11.13
C PRO A 73 -14.46 2.43 12.21
N ALA A 74 -13.63 3.42 12.55
CA ALA A 74 -12.69 3.29 13.66
C ALA A 74 -13.35 3.40 15.04
N MET A 75 -14.56 3.99 15.09
CA MET A 75 -15.32 4.22 16.31
C MET A 75 -16.73 3.66 16.16
N PRO A 76 -17.41 3.28 17.26
CA PRO A 76 -18.79 2.85 17.20
C PRO A 76 -19.66 3.93 16.53
N SER A 77 -20.35 3.55 15.45
CA SER A 77 -21.32 4.41 14.78
C SER A 77 -22.71 3.86 15.01
N SER A 78 -23.67 4.74 15.31
CA SER A 78 -25.09 4.39 15.40
C SER A 78 -25.74 4.22 14.03
N ILE A 79 -25.10 4.72 12.98
CA ILE A 79 -25.57 4.68 11.59
C ILE A 79 -24.50 4.02 10.74
N GLU A 80 -24.86 2.97 10.03
CA GLU A 80 -23.97 2.32 9.07
C GLU A 80 -23.68 3.26 7.89
N ASN A 81 -22.41 3.34 7.50
CA ASN A 81 -21.98 4.16 6.37
C ASN A 81 -21.29 3.27 5.33
N GLU A 82 -22.04 2.93 4.28
CA GLU A 82 -21.57 2.07 3.19
C GLU A 82 -20.35 2.63 2.46
N LEU A 83 -20.15 3.96 2.47
CA LEU A 83 -19.02 4.61 1.82
C LEU A 83 -17.68 4.30 2.51
N GLN A 84 -17.71 3.74 3.72
CA GLN A 84 -16.50 3.29 4.40
C GLN A 84 -16.05 1.90 3.94
N THR A 85 -16.88 1.12 3.23
CA THR A 85 -16.45 -0.23 2.81
C THR A 85 -15.72 -0.24 1.47
N VAL A 86 -15.88 0.81 0.65
CA VAL A 86 -15.43 0.86 -0.76
C VAL A 86 -13.97 1.29 -0.96
N VAL A 87 -13.26 1.66 0.11
CA VAL A 87 -11.91 2.24 -0.02
C VAL A 87 -10.87 1.30 -0.63
N PRO A 88 -10.85 -0.03 -0.37
CA PRO A 88 -9.94 -0.93 -1.07
C PRO A 88 -10.08 -0.85 -2.59
N ASP A 89 -11.31 -0.74 -3.10
CA ASP A 89 -11.59 -0.61 -4.54
C ASP A 89 -11.18 0.76 -5.08
N GLN A 90 -11.28 1.83 -4.29
CA GLN A 90 -10.78 3.15 -4.70
C GLN A 90 -9.25 3.19 -4.81
N VAL A 91 -8.54 2.55 -3.88
CA VAL A 91 -7.07 2.54 -3.87
C VAL A 91 -6.52 1.62 -4.96
N HIS A 92 -7.16 0.48 -5.19
CA HIS A 92 -6.64 -0.61 -6.04
C HIS A 92 -7.42 -0.83 -7.35
N GLY A 93 -8.45 -0.03 -7.63
CA GLY A 93 -9.30 -0.18 -8.82
C GLY A 93 -8.56 0.00 -10.14
N GLU A 94 -9.11 -0.59 -11.20
CA GLU A 94 -8.51 -0.59 -12.54
C GLU A 94 -8.38 0.80 -13.15
N THR A 95 -9.29 1.72 -12.79
CA THR A 95 -9.32 3.11 -13.26
C THR A 95 -8.30 4.02 -12.56
N ARG A 96 -7.52 3.49 -11.59
CA ARG A 96 -6.50 4.27 -10.89
C ARG A 96 -5.42 4.74 -11.85
N VAL A 97 -5.23 6.06 -11.95
CA VAL A 97 -4.11 6.66 -12.69
C VAL A 97 -2.79 6.29 -12.01
N LYS A 98 -1.95 5.52 -12.72
CA LYS A 98 -0.69 4.95 -12.18
C LYS A 98 0.54 5.83 -12.43
N HIS A 99 0.51 6.63 -13.51
CA HIS A 99 1.68 7.36 -13.99
C HIS A 99 1.29 8.74 -14.51
N PRO A 100 2.25 9.69 -14.57
CA PRO A 100 2.06 10.93 -15.31
C PRO A 100 1.83 10.64 -16.79
N MET A 101 0.78 11.25 -17.34
CA MET A 101 0.40 11.13 -18.74
C MET A 101 0.28 12.51 -19.34
N VAL A 102 0.65 12.65 -20.61
CA VAL A 102 0.47 13.90 -21.37
C VAL A 102 -0.18 13.55 -22.70
N ARG A 103 -1.14 14.38 -23.12
CA ARG A 103 -1.79 14.27 -24.41
C ARG A 103 -0.75 14.29 -25.53
N LYS A 104 -0.79 13.32 -26.44
CA LYS A 104 0.17 13.17 -27.53
C LYS A 104 0.26 14.42 -28.40
N GLY A 105 -0.88 14.93 -28.88
CA GLY A 105 -0.91 16.15 -29.67
C GLY A 105 -0.32 17.35 -28.93
N TYR A 106 -0.46 17.45 -27.60
CA TYR A 106 0.17 18.51 -26.83
C TYR A 106 1.71 18.41 -26.84
N LEU A 107 2.27 17.21 -26.69
CA LEU A 107 3.72 17.00 -26.76
C LEU A 107 4.30 17.28 -28.15
N GLU A 108 3.53 17.00 -29.20
CA GLU A 108 3.88 17.28 -30.59
C GLU A 108 3.68 18.76 -30.99
N GLY A 109 3.17 19.60 -30.07
CA GLY A 109 2.92 21.02 -30.33
C GLY A 109 1.65 21.30 -31.14
N ASN A 110 0.76 20.31 -31.29
CA ASN A 110 -0.54 20.48 -31.90
C ASN A 110 -1.43 21.42 -31.06
N LYS A 111 -1.79 22.55 -31.65
CA LYS A 111 -2.63 23.59 -31.04
C LYS A 111 -4.12 23.27 -31.13
N ASP A 112 -4.52 22.25 -31.88
CA ASP A 112 -5.91 21.83 -31.97
C ASP A 112 -6.42 21.31 -30.61
N THR A 113 -7.38 22.05 -30.06
CA THR A 113 -8.02 21.79 -28.78
C THR A 113 -9.25 20.88 -28.93
N THR A 114 -9.77 20.69 -30.14
CA THR A 114 -10.97 19.86 -30.39
C THR A 114 -10.72 18.38 -30.11
N LEU A 115 -9.46 17.96 -30.09
CA LEU A 115 -9.04 16.60 -29.77
C LEU A 115 -8.97 16.33 -28.25
N ARG A 116 -9.14 17.34 -27.38
CA ARG A 116 -9.18 17.12 -25.92
C ARG A 116 -10.28 16.11 -25.55
N GLY A 117 -9.93 15.13 -24.72
CA GLY A 117 -10.83 14.03 -24.32
C GLY A 117 -10.92 12.86 -25.32
N ARG A 118 -10.37 13.00 -26.53
CA ARG A 118 -10.39 11.95 -27.58
C ARG A 118 -8.99 11.54 -28.07
N ASP A 119 -7.99 12.33 -27.73
CA ASP A 119 -6.61 12.14 -28.14
C ASP A 119 -5.91 11.02 -27.35
N GLU A 120 -4.79 10.55 -27.87
CA GLU A 120 -3.93 9.55 -27.24
C GLU A 120 -3.17 10.15 -26.06
N TRP A 121 -2.88 9.32 -25.05
CA TRP A 121 -2.11 9.69 -23.87
C TRP A 121 -0.76 8.97 -23.87
N MET A 122 0.32 9.73 -23.74
CA MET A 122 1.67 9.20 -23.64
C MET A 122 2.18 9.30 -22.22
N ARG A 123 2.76 8.21 -21.71
CA ARG A 123 3.42 8.18 -20.40
C ARG A 123 4.70 9.01 -20.43
N VAL A 124 4.93 9.78 -19.37
CA VAL A 124 6.17 10.55 -19.18
C VAL A 124 6.75 10.32 -17.79
N SER A 125 7.98 10.79 -17.56
CA SER A 125 8.56 10.85 -16.22
C SER A 125 7.92 11.98 -15.39
N TRP A 126 8.01 11.87 -14.06
CA TRP A 126 7.58 12.95 -13.16
C TRP A 126 8.33 14.25 -13.43
N ASP A 127 9.66 14.19 -13.63
CA ASP A 127 10.47 15.38 -13.96
C ASP A 127 9.95 16.08 -15.21
N LYS A 128 9.61 15.32 -16.25
CA LYS A 128 9.07 15.90 -17.48
C LYS A 128 7.70 16.51 -17.28
N ALA A 129 6.82 15.86 -16.51
CA ALA A 129 5.50 16.38 -16.20
C ALA A 129 5.61 17.73 -15.45
N PHE A 130 6.49 17.82 -14.44
CA PHE A 130 6.72 19.06 -13.70
C PHE A 130 7.33 20.16 -14.57
N GLU A 131 8.31 19.84 -15.42
CA GLU A 131 8.89 20.80 -16.36
C GLU A 131 7.81 21.42 -17.27
N LEU A 132 6.90 20.59 -17.81
CA LEU A 132 5.83 21.05 -18.68
C LEU A 132 4.83 21.95 -17.93
N VAL A 133 4.40 21.56 -16.73
CA VAL A 133 3.49 22.38 -15.91
C VAL A 133 4.15 23.71 -15.55
N ALA A 134 5.39 23.70 -15.06
CA ALA A 134 6.12 24.91 -14.69
C ALA A 134 6.31 25.84 -15.89
N LYS A 135 6.69 25.30 -17.06
CA LYS A 135 6.86 26.09 -18.29
C LYS A 135 5.55 26.75 -18.72
N ASN A 136 4.41 26.06 -18.62
CA ASN A 136 3.11 26.67 -18.93
C ASN A 136 2.72 27.73 -17.90
N TYR A 137 2.92 27.45 -16.61
CA TYR A 137 2.61 28.39 -15.54
C TYR A 137 3.43 29.69 -15.67
N LEU A 138 4.72 29.58 -15.98
CA LEU A 138 5.58 30.75 -16.23
C LEU A 138 5.18 31.53 -17.47
N LYS A 139 4.74 30.84 -18.53
CA LYS A 139 4.17 31.52 -19.71
C LYS A 139 2.87 32.24 -19.35
N SER A 140 1.97 31.61 -18.59
CA SER A 140 0.72 32.25 -18.19
C SER A 140 0.96 33.41 -17.24
N THR A 141 1.88 33.31 -16.27
CA THR A 141 2.20 34.43 -15.38
C THR A 141 2.89 35.58 -16.11
N ALA A 142 3.77 35.30 -17.08
CA ALA A 142 4.28 36.33 -17.97
C ALA A 142 3.14 37.01 -18.75
N TYR A 143 2.16 36.25 -19.26
CA TYR A 143 0.96 36.80 -19.89
C TYR A 143 0.10 37.61 -18.92
N LEU A 144 -0.09 37.16 -17.68
CA LEU A 144 -0.90 37.84 -16.65
C LEU A 144 -0.26 39.14 -16.17
N TYR A 145 1.08 39.22 -16.15
CA TYR A 145 1.79 40.47 -15.91
C TYR A 145 1.49 41.54 -16.99
N TYR A 146 1.10 41.11 -18.19
CA TYR A 146 0.68 41.98 -19.29
C TYR A 146 -0.85 42.05 -19.50
N SER A 147 -1.64 41.15 -18.90
CA SER A 147 -3.12 41.12 -18.98
C SER A 147 -3.71 40.26 -17.85
N PRO A 148 -4.09 40.86 -16.70
CA PRO A 148 -4.41 40.13 -15.47
C PRO A 148 -5.78 39.44 -15.44
N GLU A 149 -6.58 39.47 -16.51
CA GLU A 149 -7.97 39.00 -16.52
C GLU A 149 -8.15 37.50 -16.86
N VAL A 150 -7.08 36.74 -17.09
CA VAL A 150 -7.17 35.43 -17.76
C VAL A 150 -6.88 34.26 -16.83
N ILE A 151 -7.72 34.01 -15.82
CA ILE A 151 -7.87 32.67 -15.22
C ILE A 151 -9.34 32.49 -14.76
N GLU A 152 -10.16 31.88 -15.60
CA GLU A 152 -11.36 31.10 -15.21
C GLU A 152 -11.21 29.66 -15.72
#